data_AF-A0A1S2XJ87-F1
#
_entry.id   AF-A0A1S2XJ87-F1
#
_cell.length_a   1.000
_cell.length_b   1.000
_cell.length_c   1.000
_cell.angle_alpha   90.00
_cell.angle_beta   90.00
_cell.angle_gamma   90.00
#
_symmetry.space_group_name_H-M   'P 1'
#
loop_
_entity.id
_entity.type
_entity.pdbx_description
1 polymer ?
#
loop_
_entity_poly.entity_id
_entity_poly.type
_entity_poly.pdbx_seq_one_letter_code
_entity_poly.pdbx_strand_id
1 'polypeptide(L)'
;MIVLQHSEIITSFEKSIIQKVHRHSNRLYANVCGVVSKNAIDHIAAEFDRVKYVGIDKSECRCTVRRTHGLPCACEIARYSMIPCSIPLDYIHIWWTELTFHDDGSGKPSELSVKHEIEVIVKKFDKLDVLGKIALKGKLREIAYPSTTSMCPPVDKVKTNGAPKKGKSKVSKRDKSTTRDPSWWEYVDTSVRCNSTNAFKKLTPRPSVNKVQQPRVLIFKDWLPVEIHKFIDDIIDVGEDGNCGYRAVAALLRMGENFWAFIRQECVVELQEFMSHYEIIYGGQIFVQQFIHNVYVEHVATLDNWMTLPEMGHVIASKFNLVFVALSLNQSQTFFPLRIPPPTLISDHRMIVIAFVNNCHFVRVYLKPNSPIPSPSNLWRKNCTEEARQ
;
A
#
# COMPACT_ATOMS: atom_id res chain seq x y z
N MET A 1 19.68 5.14 55.84
CA MET A 1 18.75 4.04 55.50
C MET A 1 18.40 4.04 54.01
N ILE A 2 17.96 5.16 53.43
CA ILE A 2 17.62 5.29 51.99
C ILE A 2 18.82 5.01 51.06
N VAL A 3 20.02 5.52 51.39
CA VAL A 3 21.22 5.32 50.55
C VAL A 3 21.63 3.83 50.46
N LEU A 4 21.46 3.06 51.53
CA LEU A 4 21.75 1.62 51.52
C LEU A 4 20.77 0.85 50.63
N GLN A 5 19.48 1.24 50.65
CA GLN A 5 18.46 0.67 49.76
C GLN A 5 18.74 0.99 48.29
N HIS A 6 19.22 2.19 47.97
CA HIS A 6 19.58 2.55 46.60
C HIS A 6 20.74 1.68 46.08
N SER A 7 21.78 1.49 46.89
CA SER A 7 22.90 0.61 46.52
C SER A 7 22.47 -0.85 46.35
N GLU A 8 21.54 -1.34 47.18
CA GLU A 8 20.98 -2.69 47.07
C GLU A 8 20.18 -2.87 45.77
N ILE A 9 19.36 -1.89 45.37
CA ILE A 9 18.55 -1.98 44.15
C ILE A 9 19.44 -1.86 42.90
N ILE A 10 20.44 -0.96 42.90
CA ILE A 10 21.42 -0.86 41.81
C ILE A 10 22.18 -2.18 41.64
N THR A 11 22.65 -2.76 42.75
CA THR A 11 23.32 -4.07 42.73
C THR A 11 22.39 -5.18 42.20
N SER A 12 21.09 -5.11 42.50
CA SER A 12 20.08 -6.05 42.00
C SER A 12 19.85 -5.91 40.49
N PHE A 13 19.85 -4.69 39.97
CA PHE A 13 19.74 -4.41 38.54
C PHE A 13 20.98 -4.87 37.77
N GLU A 14 22.17 -4.57 38.25
CA GLU A 14 23.43 -5.06 37.66
C GLU A 14 23.48 -6.59 37.63
N LYS A 15 23.06 -7.25 38.71
CA LYS A 15 22.91 -8.72 38.74
C LYS A 15 21.89 -9.22 37.72
N SER A 16 20.78 -8.50 37.52
CA SER A 16 19.76 -8.86 36.53
C SER A 16 20.28 -8.76 35.08
N ILE A 17 21.19 -7.82 34.83
CA ILE A 17 21.80 -7.60 33.50
C ILE A 17 22.91 -8.62 33.21
N ILE A 18 23.80 -8.85 34.19
CA ILE A 18 25.05 -9.60 33.97
C ILE A 18 24.85 -11.11 34.19
N GLN A 19 23.99 -11.53 35.12
CA GLN A 19 23.90 -12.92 35.54
C GLN A 19 22.85 -13.71 34.74
N LYS A 20 23.30 -14.45 33.73
CA LYS A 20 22.45 -15.45 33.05
C LYS A 20 22.23 -16.65 33.96
N VAL A 21 21.01 -16.82 34.47
CA VAL A 21 20.60 -17.99 35.25
C VAL A 21 20.20 -19.13 34.30
N HIS A 22 20.80 -20.31 34.46
CA HIS A 22 20.55 -21.49 33.61
C HIS A 22 19.06 -21.87 33.49
N ARG A 23 18.26 -21.66 34.55
CA ARG A 23 16.82 -21.93 34.58
C ARG A 23 16.02 -21.09 33.55
N HIS A 24 16.58 -19.97 33.09
CA HIS A 24 15.98 -19.08 32.09
C HIS A 24 16.70 -19.13 30.73
N SER A 25 17.51 -20.16 30.49
CA SER A 25 18.16 -20.38 29.17
C SER A 25 17.23 -21.01 28.12
N ASN A 26 15.93 -21.15 28.43
CA ASN A 26 14.92 -21.61 27.48
C ASN A 26 14.60 -20.50 26.46
N ARG A 27 14.37 -20.88 25.19
CA ARG A 27 13.96 -19.99 24.08
C ARG A 27 12.81 -19.05 24.45
N LEU A 28 11.89 -19.49 25.32
CA LEU A 28 10.78 -18.66 25.80
C LEU A 28 11.26 -17.32 26.37
N TYR A 29 12.41 -17.31 27.04
CA TYR A 29 12.97 -16.14 27.71
C TYR A 29 13.99 -15.36 26.86
N ALA A 30 14.19 -15.76 25.59
CA ALA A 30 15.28 -15.23 24.75
C ALA A 30 15.26 -13.70 24.61
N ASN A 31 14.07 -13.09 24.62
CA ASN A 31 13.91 -11.64 24.48
C ASN A 31 13.90 -10.89 25.82
N VAL A 32 13.71 -11.58 26.95
CA VAL A 32 13.50 -10.95 28.26
C VAL A 32 14.73 -11.05 29.16
N CYS A 33 15.56 -12.08 28.98
CA CYS A 33 16.80 -12.26 29.72
C CYS A 33 17.79 -11.11 29.45
N GLY A 34 18.23 -10.43 30.52
CA GLY A 34 19.19 -9.31 30.45
C GLY A 34 18.57 -7.96 30.08
N VAL A 35 17.27 -7.91 29.81
CA VAL A 35 16.51 -6.68 29.49
C VAL A 35 15.45 -6.38 30.55
N VAL A 36 14.93 -7.43 31.19
CA VAL A 36 13.88 -7.35 32.20
C VAL A 36 14.45 -7.70 33.57
N SER A 37 13.90 -7.10 34.64
CA SER A 37 14.36 -7.37 36.00
C SER A 37 14.27 -8.87 36.34
N LYS A 38 15.24 -9.37 37.11
CA LYS A 38 15.24 -10.78 37.53
C LYS A 38 13.97 -11.16 38.29
N ASN A 39 13.45 -10.24 39.11
CA ASN A 39 12.20 -10.44 39.83
C ASN A 39 11.00 -10.65 38.88
N ALA A 40 10.91 -9.89 37.79
CA ALA A 40 9.89 -10.12 36.77
C ALA A 40 10.08 -11.47 36.05
N ILE A 41 11.32 -11.86 35.74
CA ILE A 41 11.61 -13.18 35.16
C ILE A 41 11.19 -14.31 36.11
N ASP A 42 11.40 -14.15 37.41
CA ASP A 42 10.96 -15.13 38.43
C ASP A 42 9.43 -15.24 38.48
N HIS A 43 8.70 -14.12 38.39
CA HIS A 43 7.24 -14.13 38.27
C HIS A 43 6.75 -14.83 36.98
N ILE A 44 7.42 -14.57 35.85
CA ILE A 44 7.10 -15.24 34.58
C ILE A 44 7.39 -16.74 34.68
N ALA A 45 8.48 -17.14 35.32
CA ALA A 45 8.82 -18.55 35.53
C ALA A 45 7.79 -19.28 36.40
N ALA A 46 7.28 -18.62 37.44
CA ALA A 46 6.20 -19.16 38.27
C ALA A 46 4.90 -19.34 37.46
N GLU A 47 4.57 -18.40 36.55
CA GLU A 47 3.41 -18.53 35.66
C GLU A 47 3.64 -19.59 34.57
N PHE A 48 4.87 -19.77 34.08
CA PHE A 48 5.22 -20.84 33.14
C PHE A 48 5.02 -22.24 33.75
N ASP A 49 5.39 -22.42 35.02
CA ASP A 49 5.16 -23.69 35.73
C ASP A 49 3.67 -24.04 35.89
N ARG A 50 2.77 -23.05 35.78
CA ARG A 50 1.30 -23.24 35.82
C ARG A 50 0.70 -23.60 34.46
N VAL A 51 1.41 -23.37 33.35
CA VAL A 51 0.92 -23.63 31.98
C VAL A 51 0.46 -25.08 31.81
N LYS A 52 1.16 -26.05 32.42
CA LYS A 52 0.82 -27.48 32.34
C LYS A 52 -0.57 -27.84 32.87
N TYR A 53 -1.14 -27.03 33.77
CA TYR A 53 -2.45 -27.29 34.36
C TYR A 53 -3.53 -26.32 33.87
N VAL A 54 -3.14 -25.07 33.58
CA VAL A 54 -4.07 -24.00 33.17
C VAL A 54 -4.31 -24.00 31.64
N GLY A 55 -3.30 -24.36 30.85
CA GLY A 55 -3.37 -24.27 29.40
C GLY A 55 -3.70 -22.85 28.92
N ILE A 56 -4.52 -22.73 27.86
CA ILE A 56 -4.94 -21.45 27.28
C ILE A 56 -6.23 -20.88 27.90
N ASP A 57 -6.80 -21.55 28.91
CA ASP A 57 -8.08 -21.17 29.50
C ASP A 57 -7.93 -19.95 30.43
N LYS A 58 -8.69 -18.90 30.14
CA LYS A 58 -8.72 -17.66 30.92
C LYS A 58 -9.48 -17.82 32.24
N SER A 59 -10.50 -18.69 32.32
CA SER A 59 -11.26 -18.92 33.56
C SER A 59 -10.37 -19.52 34.64
N GLU A 60 -9.66 -20.60 34.31
CA GLU A 60 -8.74 -21.29 35.21
C GLU A 60 -7.49 -20.45 35.52
N CYS A 61 -7.06 -19.59 34.59
CA CYS A 61 -5.87 -18.76 34.79
C CYS A 61 -6.09 -17.62 35.80
N ARG A 62 -7.28 -17.00 35.80
CA ARG A 62 -7.64 -15.78 36.55
C ARG A 62 -6.82 -14.52 36.21
N CYS A 63 -5.73 -14.64 35.44
CA CYS A 63 -4.91 -13.54 34.90
C CYS A 63 -4.43 -12.52 35.94
N THR A 64 -4.21 -12.93 37.19
CA THR A 64 -3.88 -12.01 38.31
C THR A 64 -2.60 -11.24 38.04
N VAL A 65 -1.50 -11.93 37.70
CA VAL A 65 -0.19 -11.31 37.47
C VAL A 65 -0.22 -10.30 36.31
N ARG A 66 -1.04 -10.58 35.28
CA ARG A 66 -1.26 -9.65 34.17
C ARG A 66 -1.91 -8.35 34.62
N ARG A 67 -2.90 -8.41 35.53
CA ARG A 67 -3.61 -7.23 36.01
C ARG A 67 -2.82 -6.45 37.06
N THR A 68 -2.11 -7.13 37.94
CA THR A 68 -1.45 -6.49 39.10
C THR A 68 -0.01 -6.08 38.81
N HIS A 69 0.70 -6.83 37.96
CA HIS A 69 2.11 -6.61 37.69
C HIS A 69 2.38 -6.28 36.21
N GLY A 70 1.40 -6.41 35.32
CA GLY A 70 1.60 -6.16 33.88
C GLY A 70 2.52 -7.17 33.20
N LEU A 71 2.70 -8.36 33.78
CA LEU A 71 3.50 -9.46 33.23
C LEU A 71 2.60 -10.52 32.57
N PRO A 72 3.12 -11.31 31.62
CA PRO A 72 2.34 -12.37 31.00
C PRO A 72 1.93 -13.43 32.04
N CYS A 73 0.64 -13.80 32.01
CA CYS A 73 0.10 -14.84 32.88
C CYS A 73 0.10 -16.22 32.20
N ALA A 74 -0.14 -17.30 32.95
CA ALA A 74 -0.05 -18.68 32.47
C ALA A 74 -0.82 -18.93 31.16
N CYS A 75 -2.06 -18.43 30.99
CA CYS A 75 -2.82 -18.63 29.75
C CYS A 75 -2.28 -17.87 28.54
N GLU A 76 -1.52 -16.80 28.75
CA GLU A 76 -0.82 -16.07 27.69
C GLU A 76 0.49 -16.77 27.36
N ILE A 77 1.25 -17.19 28.37
CA ILE A 77 2.49 -17.95 28.22
C ILE A 77 2.26 -19.29 27.50
N ALA A 78 1.12 -19.94 27.75
CA ALA A 78 0.73 -21.17 27.06
C ALA A 78 0.73 -21.01 25.54
N ARG A 79 0.31 -19.85 25.00
CA ARG A 79 0.31 -19.58 23.55
C ARG A 79 1.73 -19.56 22.97
N TYR A 80 2.67 -18.96 23.69
CA TYR A 80 4.08 -18.91 23.31
C TYR A 80 4.83 -20.23 23.55
N SER A 81 4.23 -21.15 24.31
CA SER A 81 4.77 -22.49 24.50
C SER A 81 4.34 -23.45 23.39
N MET A 82 3.19 -23.19 22.74
CA MET A 82 2.65 -24.00 21.64
C MET A 82 3.22 -23.62 20.26
N ILE A 83 3.78 -22.40 20.15
CA ILE A 83 4.41 -21.87 18.93
C ILE A 83 5.88 -21.61 19.27
N PRO A 84 6.85 -21.90 18.38
CA PRO A 84 8.26 -21.64 18.66
C PRO A 84 8.58 -20.13 18.70
N CYS A 85 8.09 -19.42 19.71
CA CYS A 85 8.23 -17.98 19.87
C CYS A 85 8.66 -17.64 21.30
N SER A 86 9.54 -16.64 21.43
CA SER A 86 9.88 -16.04 22.72
C SER A 86 8.77 -15.10 23.19
N ILE A 87 8.72 -14.81 24.49
CA ILE A 87 7.81 -13.81 25.04
C ILE A 87 8.21 -12.44 24.46
N PRO A 88 7.28 -11.73 23.79
CA PRO A 88 7.54 -10.40 23.27
C PRO A 88 7.74 -9.38 24.39
N LEU A 89 8.63 -8.40 24.20
CA LEU A 89 8.93 -7.37 25.21
C LEU A 89 7.76 -6.39 25.41
N ASP A 90 6.99 -6.10 24.36
CA ASP A 90 5.77 -5.28 24.38
C ASP A 90 4.64 -5.88 25.24
N TYR A 91 4.75 -7.15 25.61
CA TYR A 91 3.83 -7.82 26.54
C TYR A 91 4.23 -7.69 28.01
N ILE A 92 5.39 -7.10 28.30
CA ILE A 92 5.88 -6.81 29.65
C ILE A 92 5.77 -5.31 29.87
N HIS A 93 5.12 -4.92 30.96
CA HIS A 93 4.97 -3.50 31.28
C HIS A 93 6.34 -2.82 31.47
N ILE A 94 6.46 -1.58 30.99
CA ILE A 94 7.73 -0.85 30.84
C ILE A 94 8.53 -0.69 32.14
N TRP A 95 7.85 -0.59 33.29
CA TRP A 95 8.51 -0.52 34.61
C TRP A 95 9.41 -1.71 34.96
N TRP A 96 9.23 -2.86 34.31
CA TRP A 96 10.10 -4.02 34.50
C TRP A 96 11.31 -4.04 33.57
N THR A 97 11.28 -3.24 32.51
CA THR A 97 12.37 -3.06 31.55
C THR A 97 13.28 -1.89 31.92
N GLU A 98 12.84 -1.00 32.82
CA GLU A 98 13.68 0.08 33.34
C GLU A 98 14.53 -0.42 34.52
N LEU A 99 15.80 -0.72 34.24
CA LEU A 99 16.79 -1.24 35.20
C LEU A 99 17.78 -0.15 35.67
N THR A 100 17.37 1.11 35.68
CA THR A 100 18.20 2.26 36.07
C THR A 100 17.36 3.31 36.82
N PHE A 101 17.99 4.07 37.72
CA PHE A 101 17.36 5.15 38.49
C PHE A 101 17.64 6.56 37.95
N HIS A 102 18.16 6.69 36.73
CA HIS A 102 18.56 7.99 36.19
C HIS A 102 17.42 8.64 35.38
N ASP A 103 16.86 9.72 35.95
CA ASP A 103 16.16 10.76 35.20
C ASP A 103 17.20 11.65 34.51
N ASP A 104 17.86 11.08 33.50
CA ASP A 104 18.76 11.83 32.63
C ASP A 104 18.35 11.47 31.21
N GLY A 105 17.71 12.42 30.51
CA GLY A 105 17.08 12.29 29.19
C GLY A 105 17.99 11.92 28.00
N SER A 106 18.97 11.04 28.20
CA SER A 106 19.90 10.56 27.18
C SER A 106 20.52 9.22 27.60
N GLY A 107 19.95 8.09 27.19
CA GLY A 107 20.52 6.76 27.50
C GLY A 107 19.92 5.65 26.64
N LYS A 108 20.35 5.56 25.37
CA LYS A 108 19.95 4.51 24.42
C LYS A 108 20.45 3.11 24.84
N PRO A 109 19.66 2.03 24.64
CA PRO A 109 20.12 0.65 24.74
C PRO A 109 21.11 0.34 23.60
N SER A 110 22.03 -0.62 23.81
CA SER A 110 23.02 -1.05 22.81
C SER A 110 22.35 -1.34 21.47
N GLU A 111 22.55 -0.43 20.53
CA GLU A 111 21.88 -0.35 19.24
C GLU A 111 22.43 -1.50 18.37
N LEU A 112 21.65 -2.56 18.14
CA LEU A 112 21.93 -3.51 17.06
C LEU A 112 21.92 -2.72 15.75
N SER A 113 23.11 -2.35 15.28
CA SER A 113 23.28 -1.48 14.14
C SER A 113 23.21 -2.29 12.87
N VAL A 114 22.09 -2.19 12.16
CA VAL A 114 21.89 -2.76 10.81
C VAL A 114 22.60 -1.91 9.73
N LYS A 115 23.30 -0.85 10.15
CA LYS A 115 23.91 0.13 9.24
C LYS A 115 24.94 -0.52 8.32
N HIS A 116 25.75 -1.45 8.82
CA HIS A 116 26.76 -2.13 8.02
C HIS A 116 26.12 -3.02 6.93
N GLU A 117 25.09 -3.78 7.28
CA GLU A 117 24.35 -4.65 6.38
C GLU A 117 23.59 -3.85 5.33
N ILE A 118 22.97 -2.73 5.72
CA ILE A 118 22.33 -1.79 4.79
C ILE A 118 23.36 -1.20 3.83
N GLU A 119 24.53 -0.77 4.31
CA GLU A 119 25.58 -0.24 3.44
C GLU A 119 26.08 -1.27 2.41
N VAL A 120 26.19 -2.55 2.81
CA VAL A 120 26.53 -3.64 1.89
C VAL A 120 25.43 -3.86 0.85
N ILE A 121 24.17 -3.78 1.25
CA ILE A 121 23.02 -3.91 0.35
C ILE A 121 22.94 -2.73 -0.62
N VAL A 122 23.19 -1.50 -0.16
CA VAL A 122 23.22 -0.29 -1.02
C VAL A 122 24.34 -0.40 -2.06
N LYS A 123 25.56 -0.75 -1.64
CA LYS A 123 26.68 -0.99 -2.58
C LYS A 123 26.38 -2.10 -3.60
N LYS A 124 25.60 -3.12 -3.21
CA LYS A 124 25.15 -4.17 -4.11
C LYS A 124 24.06 -3.67 -5.05
N PHE A 125 23.13 -2.85 -4.56
CA PHE A 125 22.05 -2.25 -5.34
C PHE A 125 22.60 -1.36 -6.46
N ASP A 126 23.60 -0.53 -6.19
CA ASP A 126 24.17 0.38 -7.19
C ASP A 126 24.84 -0.34 -8.35
N LYS A 127 25.36 -1.54 -8.11
CA LYS A 127 26.02 -2.40 -9.11
C LYS A 127 25.05 -3.24 -9.96
N LEU A 128 23.75 -3.24 -9.64
CA LEU A 128 22.75 -4.00 -10.40
C LEU A 128 22.18 -3.20 -11.58
N ASP A 129 21.71 -3.93 -12.59
CA ASP A 129 20.90 -3.38 -13.67
C ASP A 129 19.48 -3.02 -13.19
N VAL A 130 18.70 -2.38 -14.05
CA VAL A 130 17.35 -1.87 -13.69
C VAL A 130 16.45 -2.98 -13.15
N LEU A 131 16.48 -4.17 -13.74
CA LEU A 131 15.68 -5.31 -13.31
C LEU A 131 16.15 -5.86 -11.95
N GLY A 132 17.46 -5.97 -11.72
CA GLY A 132 18.02 -6.37 -10.43
C GLY A 132 17.70 -5.38 -9.31
N LYS A 133 17.72 -4.07 -9.61
CA LYS A 133 17.31 -3.02 -8.67
C LYS A 133 15.84 -3.14 -8.27
N ILE A 134 14.93 -3.39 -9.22
CA ILE A 134 13.51 -3.61 -8.95
C ILE A 134 13.32 -4.83 -8.04
N ALA A 135 13.96 -5.96 -8.36
CA ALA A 135 13.84 -7.19 -7.57
C ALA A 135 14.38 -7.03 -6.14
N LEU A 136 15.55 -6.42 -5.97
CA LEU A 136 16.15 -6.17 -4.65
C LEU A 136 15.31 -5.18 -3.83
N LYS A 137 14.79 -4.11 -4.45
CA LYS A 137 13.87 -3.16 -3.81
C LYS A 137 12.59 -3.83 -3.34
N GLY A 138 12.04 -4.75 -4.14
CA GLY A 138 10.88 -5.57 -3.75
C GLY A 138 11.14 -6.40 -2.50
N LYS A 139 12.29 -7.08 -2.43
CA LYS A 139 12.68 -7.88 -1.25
C LYS A 139 12.93 -7.05 0.00
N LEU A 140 13.56 -5.88 -0.13
CA LEU A 140 13.73 -4.95 0.99
C LEU A 140 12.38 -4.43 1.50
N ARG A 141 11.42 -4.23 0.60
CA ARG A 141 10.06 -3.82 0.96
C ARG A 141 9.31 -4.91 1.73
N GLU A 142 9.45 -6.19 1.36
CA GLU A 142 8.88 -7.32 2.13
C GLU A 142 9.42 -7.34 3.58
N ILE A 143 10.72 -7.03 3.76
CA ILE A 143 11.37 -6.97 5.07
C ILE A 143 10.92 -5.73 5.88
N ALA A 144 10.88 -4.55 5.24
CA ALA A 144 10.51 -3.30 5.91
C ALA A 144 9.01 -3.21 6.22
N TYR A 145 8.16 -3.88 5.43
CA TYR A 145 6.70 -3.80 5.51
C TYR A 145 6.05 -5.19 5.44
N PRO A 146 6.22 -6.04 6.47
CA PRO A 146 5.74 -7.43 6.47
C PRO A 146 4.21 -7.52 6.32
N SER A 147 3.45 -6.51 6.76
CA SER A 147 2.00 -6.39 6.63
C SER A 147 1.49 -6.16 5.20
N THR A 148 2.38 -5.81 4.26
CA THR A 148 2.05 -5.67 2.82
C THR A 148 2.35 -6.95 2.03
N THR A 149 3.01 -7.93 2.65
CA THR A 149 3.30 -9.23 2.05
C THR A 149 2.08 -10.13 2.27
N SER A 150 1.26 -10.29 1.24
CA SER A 150 0.15 -11.25 1.25
C SER A 150 0.69 -12.65 1.58
N MET A 151 0.44 -13.12 2.81
CA MET A 151 0.66 -14.49 3.24
C MET A 151 -0.36 -15.40 2.55
N CYS A 152 -0.19 -15.62 1.26
CA CYS A 152 -0.75 -16.81 0.64
C CYS A 152 0.23 -17.96 0.93
N PRO A 153 -0.23 -19.12 1.44
CA PRO A 153 0.62 -20.29 1.49
C PRO A 153 1.15 -20.57 0.06
N PRO A 154 2.36 -21.14 -0.09
CA PRO A 154 2.84 -21.55 -1.40
C PRO A 154 1.76 -22.43 -2.04
N VAL A 155 1.38 -22.12 -3.27
CA VAL A 155 0.50 -23.00 -4.06
C VAL A 155 1.16 -24.38 -4.09
N ASP A 156 0.37 -25.40 -3.76
CA ASP A 156 0.78 -26.80 -3.75
C ASP A 156 1.66 -27.14 -4.95
N LYS A 157 2.70 -27.94 -4.70
CA LYS A 157 3.65 -28.44 -5.68
C LYS A 157 2.92 -28.84 -6.96
N VAL A 158 3.07 -28.03 -8.01
CA VAL A 158 2.68 -28.44 -9.36
C VAL A 158 3.45 -29.72 -9.67
N LYS A 159 2.71 -30.81 -9.89
CA LYS A 159 3.26 -32.08 -10.37
C LYS A 159 4.04 -31.78 -11.65
N THR A 160 5.35 -32.00 -11.62
CA THR A 160 6.20 -32.01 -12.80
C THR A 160 5.83 -33.21 -13.66
N ASN A 161 4.83 -33.03 -14.52
CA ASN A 161 4.57 -33.98 -15.59
C ASN A 161 5.72 -33.88 -16.59
N GLY A 162 6.42 -35.00 -16.75
CA GLY A 162 7.63 -35.12 -17.55
C GLY A 162 7.44 -34.80 -19.03
N ALA A 163 8.58 -34.52 -19.66
CA ALA A 163 8.71 -34.17 -21.07
C ALA A 163 8.29 -35.32 -22.02
N PRO A 164 7.57 -35.01 -23.12
CA PRO A 164 7.61 -35.82 -24.32
C PRO A 164 8.80 -35.42 -25.21
N LYS A 165 9.48 -36.44 -25.71
CA LYS A 165 10.68 -36.36 -26.56
C LYS A 165 10.41 -35.67 -27.91
N LYS A 166 11.45 -34.96 -28.38
CA LYS A 166 11.62 -34.41 -29.73
C LYS A 166 11.33 -35.44 -30.83
N GLY A 167 10.58 -35.02 -31.85
CA GLY A 167 10.46 -35.67 -33.15
C GLY A 167 10.37 -34.63 -34.29
N LYS A 168 11.34 -34.72 -35.21
CA LYS A 168 11.58 -33.98 -36.47
C LYS A 168 10.30 -33.90 -37.34
N SER A 169 10.03 -33.00 -38.30
CA SER A 169 10.82 -32.18 -39.25
C SER A 169 9.83 -31.48 -40.21
N LYS A 170 10.15 -30.28 -40.73
CA LYS A 170 10.18 -29.91 -42.18
C LYS A 170 9.96 -28.40 -42.44
N VAL A 171 11.09 -27.73 -42.69
CA VAL A 171 11.45 -26.75 -43.75
C VAL A 171 10.38 -25.91 -44.49
N SER A 172 10.76 -24.63 -44.67
CA SER A 172 10.44 -23.61 -45.71
C SER A 172 9.55 -22.47 -45.20
N LYS A 173 9.83 -21.16 -45.39
CA LYS A 173 10.75 -20.39 -46.24
C LYS A 173 11.32 -19.19 -45.46
N ARG A 174 12.48 -18.69 -45.90
CA ARG A 174 13.04 -17.37 -45.53
C ARG A 174 12.07 -16.26 -45.96
N ASP A 175 11.82 -15.31 -45.06
CA ASP A 175 11.61 -13.91 -45.42
C ASP A 175 12.56 -13.04 -44.60
N LYS A 176 13.32 -12.20 -45.30
CA LYS A 176 14.17 -11.17 -44.70
C LYS A 176 13.25 -10.00 -44.34
N SER A 177 13.04 -9.76 -43.05
CA SER A 177 12.51 -8.49 -42.56
C SER A 177 13.30 -8.12 -41.30
N THR A 178 13.87 -6.92 -41.30
CA THR A 178 14.48 -6.31 -40.11
C THR A 178 13.36 -5.94 -39.15
N THR A 179 12.94 -6.88 -38.31
CA THR A 179 11.96 -6.61 -37.25
C THR A 179 12.65 -5.92 -36.08
N ARG A 180 12.22 -4.69 -35.83
CA ARG A 180 12.47 -3.95 -34.60
C ARG A 180 11.82 -4.68 -33.42
N ASP A 181 12.41 -4.56 -32.23
CA ASP A 181 11.81 -5.08 -31.00
C ASP A 181 10.38 -4.52 -30.83
N PRO A 182 9.35 -5.36 -30.67
CA PRO A 182 7.98 -4.92 -30.50
C PRO A 182 7.81 -4.04 -29.25
N SER A 183 6.94 -3.03 -29.35
CA SER A 183 6.62 -2.18 -28.20
C SER A 183 5.72 -2.92 -27.22
N TRP A 184 5.72 -2.49 -25.95
CA TRP A 184 4.93 -3.09 -24.87
C TRP A 184 3.43 -3.31 -25.23
N TRP A 185 2.86 -2.48 -26.09
CA TRP A 185 1.46 -2.59 -26.51
C TRP A 185 1.18 -3.78 -27.45
N GLU A 186 2.15 -4.19 -28.28
CA GLU A 186 2.00 -5.33 -29.20
C GLU A 186 2.04 -6.69 -28.46
N TYR A 187 2.64 -6.73 -27.26
CA TYR A 187 2.58 -7.88 -26.35
C TYR A 187 1.19 -8.08 -25.75
N VAL A 188 0.43 -7.00 -25.57
CA VAL A 188 -0.90 -7.06 -24.97
C VAL A 188 -1.91 -7.61 -25.98
N ASP A 189 -1.86 -7.16 -27.24
CA ASP A 189 -2.80 -7.58 -28.30
C ASP A 189 -2.60 -9.04 -28.75
N THR A 190 -1.36 -9.55 -28.70
CA THR A 190 -1.05 -10.95 -29.06
C THR A 190 -1.62 -11.96 -28.07
N SER A 191 -1.86 -11.56 -26.81
CA SER A 191 -2.50 -12.42 -25.80
C SER A 191 -4.01 -12.62 -26.01
N VAL A 192 -4.64 -11.82 -26.90
CA VAL A 192 -6.09 -11.83 -27.14
C VAL A 192 -6.47 -12.66 -28.38
N ARG A 193 -5.53 -13.02 -29.26
CA ARG A 193 -5.85 -13.59 -30.59
C ARG A 193 -5.83 -15.12 -30.74
N CYS A 194 -5.84 -15.87 -29.63
CA CYS A 194 -5.94 -17.33 -29.68
C CYS A 194 -7.02 -17.83 -28.71
N ASN A 195 -8.30 -17.71 -29.09
CA ASN A 195 -9.25 -18.81 -28.91
C ASN A 195 -10.52 -18.58 -29.75
N SER A 196 -10.82 -19.61 -30.55
CA SER A 196 -12.11 -19.93 -31.18
C SER A 196 -12.35 -19.42 -32.60
N THR A 197 -11.81 -20.16 -33.56
CA THR A 197 -12.55 -20.51 -34.78
C THR A 197 -13.68 -21.47 -34.42
N ASN A 198 -14.94 -21.02 -34.48
CA ASN A 198 -16.03 -21.64 -35.25
C ASN A 198 -17.43 -21.15 -34.84
N ALA A 199 -18.22 -20.90 -35.88
CA ALA A 199 -19.69 -20.92 -35.99
C ALA A 199 -20.51 -19.80 -35.34
N PHE A 200 -21.05 -18.97 -36.25
CA PHE A 200 -22.23 -18.11 -36.12
C PHE A 200 -23.36 -18.69 -35.27
N LYS A 201 -23.92 -17.88 -34.38
CA LYS A 201 -25.37 -17.65 -34.22
C LYS A 201 -25.63 -16.35 -33.45
N LYS A 202 -26.33 -15.41 -34.10
CA LYS A 202 -27.02 -14.28 -33.47
C LYS A 202 -28.03 -14.80 -32.44
N LEU A 203 -28.14 -14.13 -31.29
CA LEU A 203 -29.36 -13.56 -30.68
C LEU A 203 -29.05 -13.09 -29.24
N THR A 204 -29.35 -11.82 -28.96
CA THR A 204 -29.44 -11.22 -27.61
C THR A 204 -30.72 -11.70 -26.88
N PRO A 205 -30.97 -11.37 -25.59
CA PRO A 205 -30.07 -10.97 -24.50
C PRO A 205 -30.24 -11.76 -23.17
N ARG A 206 -29.36 -11.41 -22.22
CA ARG A 206 -29.30 -11.70 -20.77
C ARG A 206 -28.50 -12.94 -20.32
N PRO A 207 -27.50 -12.72 -19.45
CA PRO A 207 -27.23 -13.65 -18.36
C PRO A 207 -27.56 -13.01 -17.01
N SER A 208 -28.12 -13.89 -16.18
CA SER A 208 -28.42 -13.77 -14.78
C SER A 208 -27.24 -13.33 -13.92
N VAL A 209 -27.61 -12.60 -12.88
CA VAL A 209 -26.83 -12.14 -11.74
C VAL A 209 -26.03 -13.28 -11.10
N ASN A 210 -24.71 -13.11 -11.04
CA ASN A 210 -23.93 -13.42 -9.84
C ASN A 210 -23.08 -12.17 -9.55
N LYS A 211 -23.77 -11.13 -9.05
CA LYS A 211 -23.10 -9.98 -8.43
C LYS A 211 -22.69 -10.41 -7.03
N VAL A 212 -21.40 -10.54 -6.78
CA VAL A 212 -20.89 -10.15 -5.46
C VAL A 212 -21.16 -8.65 -5.37
N GLN A 213 -22.32 -8.29 -4.80
CA GLN A 213 -22.65 -6.90 -4.50
C GLN A 213 -21.68 -6.43 -3.43
N GLN A 214 -20.60 -5.75 -3.85
CA GLN A 214 -20.03 -4.73 -2.98
C GLN A 214 -21.18 -3.79 -2.60
N PRO A 215 -21.32 -3.39 -1.32
CA PRO A 215 -22.42 -2.54 -0.89
C PRO A 215 -22.47 -1.30 -1.78
N ARG A 216 -23.65 -0.99 -2.34
CA ARG A 216 -23.90 0.27 -3.03
C ARG A 216 -23.81 1.37 -1.99
N VAL A 217 -22.67 2.03 -1.88
CA VAL A 217 -22.46 3.09 -0.89
C VAL A 217 -23.05 4.38 -1.45
N LEU A 218 -24.38 4.42 -1.57
CA LEU A 218 -25.12 5.66 -1.80
C LEU A 218 -25.06 6.60 -0.59
N ILE A 219 -24.41 6.21 0.50
CA ILE A 219 -24.13 7.06 1.66
C ILE A 219 -23.48 8.36 1.16
N PHE A 220 -22.60 8.29 0.16
CA PHE A 220 -21.89 9.46 -0.36
C PHE A 220 -22.73 10.44 -1.17
N LYS A 221 -23.96 10.06 -1.53
CA LYS A 221 -24.80 10.81 -2.46
C LYS A 221 -25.21 12.17 -1.91
N ASP A 222 -25.41 12.28 -0.60
CA ASP A 222 -25.86 13.52 0.04
C ASP A 222 -24.77 14.61 0.08
N TRP A 223 -23.50 14.24 -0.14
CA TRP A 223 -22.38 15.19 -0.32
C TRP A 223 -22.16 15.59 -1.79
N LEU A 224 -23.18 15.42 -2.64
CA LEU A 224 -23.17 15.85 -4.04
C LEU A 224 -24.39 16.70 -4.36
N PRO A 225 -24.31 17.61 -5.36
CA PRO A 225 -25.45 18.45 -5.75
C PRO A 225 -26.69 17.61 -6.06
N VAL A 226 -27.85 17.99 -5.50
CA VAL A 226 -29.10 17.24 -5.63
C VAL A 226 -29.52 17.07 -7.10
N GLU A 227 -29.16 18.03 -7.94
CA GLU A 227 -29.46 18.05 -9.38
C GLU A 227 -28.82 16.86 -10.11
N ILE A 228 -27.65 16.39 -9.64
CA ILE A 228 -26.91 15.31 -10.30
C ILE A 228 -27.32 13.91 -9.81
N HIS A 229 -28.05 13.83 -8.70
CA HIS A 229 -28.45 12.57 -8.06
C HIS A 229 -29.20 11.60 -8.97
N LYS A 230 -29.99 12.13 -9.91
CA LYS A 230 -30.76 11.32 -10.87
C LYS A 230 -29.88 10.69 -11.96
N PHE A 231 -28.69 11.23 -12.18
CA PHE A 231 -27.74 10.81 -13.20
C PHE A 231 -26.68 9.84 -12.66
N ILE A 232 -26.55 9.71 -11.34
CA ILE A 232 -25.63 8.75 -10.72
C ILE A 232 -26.23 7.33 -10.80
N ASP A 233 -25.44 6.40 -11.33
CA ASP A 233 -25.72 4.96 -11.33
C ASP A 233 -25.16 4.30 -10.07
N ASP A 234 -23.92 4.61 -9.70
CA ASP A 234 -23.27 4.05 -8.50
C ASP A 234 -22.21 4.98 -7.92
N ILE A 235 -21.94 4.82 -6.62
CA ILE A 235 -20.82 5.46 -5.92
C ILE A 235 -20.07 4.38 -5.16
N ILE A 236 -18.77 4.24 -5.42
CA ILE A 236 -17.95 3.22 -4.81
C ILE A 236 -16.79 3.86 -4.06
N ASP A 237 -16.69 3.50 -2.79
CA ASP A 237 -15.65 3.94 -1.89
C ASP A 237 -14.26 3.39 -2.28
N VAL A 238 -13.23 4.01 -1.71
CA VAL A 238 -11.81 3.61 -1.77
C VAL A 238 -11.14 3.88 -0.42
N GLY A 239 -10.00 3.26 -0.15
CA GLY A 239 -9.27 3.44 1.10
C GLY A 239 -8.98 4.91 1.48
N GLU A 240 -9.10 5.23 2.77
CA GLU A 240 -9.05 6.57 3.37
C GLU A 240 -7.67 6.99 3.91
N ASP A 241 -6.58 6.50 3.32
CA ASP A 241 -5.19 6.68 3.81
C ASP A 241 -4.46 7.92 3.26
N GLY A 242 -5.19 8.99 2.94
CA GLY A 242 -4.65 10.19 2.30
C GLY A 242 -4.29 10.02 0.80
N ASN A 243 -4.55 8.84 0.22
CA ASN A 243 -4.35 8.57 -1.22
C ASN A 243 -5.65 8.38 -1.99
N CYS A 244 -6.82 8.61 -1.38
CA CYS A 244 -8.14 8.30 -1.93
C CYS A 244 -8.35 8.81 -3.37
N GLY A 245 -7.94 10.04 -3.70
CA GLY A 245 -8.06 10.56 -5.08
C GLY A 245 -7.29 9.71 -6.10
N TYR A 246 -6.04 9.36 -5.80
CA TYR A 246 -5.19 8.54 -6.68
C TYR A 246 -5.65 7.07 -6.70
N ARG A 247 -6.17 6.56 -5.58
CA ARG A 247 -6.81 5.23 -5.48
C ARG A 247 -8.04 5.15 -6.39
N ALA A 248 -8.90 6.17 -6.37
CA ALA A 248 -10.08 6.27 -7.22
C ALA A 248 -9.70 6.26 -8.70
N VAL A 249 -8.69 7.04 -9.09
CA VAL A 249 -8.15 7.06 -10.46
C VAL A 249 -7.63 5.68 -10.88
N ALA A 250 -6.79 5.05 -10.06
CA ALA A 250 -6.23 3.73 -10.34
C ALA A 250 -7.31 2.65 -10.55
N ALA A 251 -8.34 2.67 -9.70
CA ALA A 251 -9.47 1.76 -9.81
C ALA A 251 -10.33 2.04 -11.06
N LEU A 252 -10.56 3.31 -11.42
CA LEU A 252 -11.30 3.70 -12.63
C LEU A 252 -10.53 3.37 -13.92
N LEU A 253 -9.20 3.37 -13.86
CA LEU A 253 -8.31 2.89 -14.93
C LEU A 253 -8.24 1.35 -15.01
N ARG A 254 -9.03 0.62 -14.20
CA ARG A 254 -9.07 -0.85 -14.14
C ARG A 254 -7.77 -1.51 -13.69
N MET A 255 -6.92 -0.77 -12.98
CA MET A 255 -5.68 -1.29 -12.39
C MET A 255 -5.91 -1.83 -10.97
N GLY A 256 -6.93 -1.30 -10.29
CA GLY A 256 -7.21 -1.59 -8.88
C GLY A 256 -6.67 -0.48 -7.97
N GLU A 257 -7.35 -0.22 -6.86
CA GLU A 257 -7.06 0.95 -6.01
C GLU A 257 -5.64 0.97 -5.42
N ASN A 258 -5.01 -0.19 -5.24
CA ASN A 258 -3.66 -0.30 -4.68
C ASN A 258 -2.55 0.17 -5.63
N PHE A 259 -2.88 0.53 -6.87
CA PHE A 259 -1.96 1.15 -7.83
C PHE A 259 -1.87 2.68 -7.70
N TRP A 260 -2.39 3.27 -6.61
CA TRP A 260 -2.31 4.72 -6.36
C TRP A 260 -0.88 5.29 -6.44
N ALA A 261 0.13 4.53 -6.02
CA ALA A 261 1.53 4.96 -6.07
C ALA A 261 2.03 5.12 -7.52
N PHE A 262 1.57 4.23 -8.41
CA PHE A 262 1.84 4.34 -9.83
C PHE A 262 1.17 5.59 -10.42
N ILE A 263 -0.08 5.88 -10.07
CA ILE A 263 -0.77 7.09 -10.54
C ILE A 263 -0.01 8.35 -10.12
N ARG A 264 0.40 8.45 -8.85
CA ARG A 264 1.22 9.57 -8.36
C ARG A 264 2.52 9.71 -9.16
N GLN A 265 3.23 8.60 -9.39
CA GLN A 265 4.48 8.61 -10.15
C GLN A 265 4.27 9.09 -11.59
N GLU A 266 3.22 8.62 -12.25
CA GLU A 266 2.90 9.05 -13.61
C GLU A 266 2.51 10.53 -13.67
N CYS A 267 1.81 11.06 -12.64
CA CYS A 267 1.54 12.48 -12.52
C CYS A 267 2.82 13.32 -12.29
N VAL A 268 3.77 12.82 -11.50
CA VAL A 268 5.08 13.48 -11.33
C VAL A 268 5.85 13.53 -12.65
N VAL A 269 5.88 12.43 -13.39
CA VAL A 269 6.52 12.37 -14.71
C VAL A 269 5.88 13.38 -15.66
N GLU A 270 4.55 13.42 -15.73
CA GLU A 270 3.81 14.39 -16.55
C GLU A 270 4.18 15.85 -16.21
N LEU A 271 4.21 16.18 -14.92
CA LEU A 271 4.54 17.52 -14.44
C LEU A 271 5.99 17.90 -14.74
N GLN A 272 6.93 16.95 -14.63
CA GLN A 272 8.34 17.16 -14.93
C GLN A 272 8.60 17.32 -16.43
N GLU A 273 7.97 16.47 -17.25
CA GLU A 273 8.14 16.46 -18.71
C GLU A 273 7.56 17.74 -19.34
N PHE A 274 6.43 18.23 -18.84
CA PHE A 274 5.74 19.41 -19.37
C PHE A 274 5.76 20.59 -18.41
N MET A 275 6.82 20.72 -17.61
CA MET A 275 6.95 21.72 -16.55
C MET A 275 6.65 23.15 -17.06
N SER A 276 7.30 23.58 -18.14
CA SER A 276 7.11 24.93 -18.71
C SER A 276 5.65 25.24 -19.08
N HIS A 277 4.88 24.24 -19.51
CA HIS A 277 3.48 24.43 -19.83
C HIS A 277 2.64 24.59 -18.54
N TYR A 278 2.88 23.77 -17.52
CA TYR A 278 2.19 23.92 -16.24
C TYR A 278 2.56 25.21 -15.51
N GLU A 279 3.77 25.74 -15.71
CA GLU A 279 4.18 27.04 -15.16
C GLU A 279 3.31 28.18 -15.71
N ILE A 280 3.00 28.14 -17.00
CA ILE A 280 2.10 29.12 -17.65
C ILE A 280 0.68 28.99 -17.09
N ILE A 281 0.19 27.76 -16.92
CA ILE A 281 -1.19 27.50 -16.47
C ILE A 281 -1.37 27.89 -15.00
N TYR A 282 -0.40 27.57 -14.14
CA TYR A 282 -0.50 27.73 -12.68
C TYR A 282 0.25 28.94 -12.13
N GLY A 283 0.80 29.79 -13.00
CA GLY A 283 1.33 31.09 -12.59
C GLY A 283 2.74 31.05 -11.99
N GLY A 284 3.55 30.04 -12.33
CA GLY A 284 5.00 30.08 -12.12
C GLY A 284 5.66 28.80 -11.63
N GLN A 285 6.99 28.76 -11.82
CA GLN A 285 7.86 27.63 -11.47
C GLN A 285 7.78 27.18 -10.01
N ILE A 286 7.77 28.13 -9.07
CA ILE A 286 7.75 27.83 -7.63
C ILE A 286 6.50 27.00 -7.28
N PHE A 287 5.35 27.38 -7.83
CA PHE A 287 4.11 26.64 -7.59
C PHE A 287 4.20 25.22 -8.16
N VAL A 288 4.68 25.06 -9.40
CA VAL A 288 4.77 23.74 -10.04
C VAL A 288 5.76 22.83 -9.34
N GLN A 289 6.89 23.36 -8.88
CA GLN A 289 7.87 22.59 -8.09
C GLN A 289 7.28 22.13 -6.75
N GLN A 290 6.58 23.01 -6.03
CA GLN A 290 5.86 22.62 -4.82
C GLN A 290 4.78 21.59 -5.11
N PHE A 291 4.07 21.74 -6.22
CA PHE A 291 3.03 20.81 -6.63
C PHE A 291 3.61 19.41 -6.92
N ILE A 292 4.74 19.33 -7.63
CA ILE A 292 5.48 18.08 -7.85
C ILE A 292 5.87 17.45 -6.51
N HIS A 293 6.41 18.24 -5.58
CA HIS A 293 6.79 17.77 -4.26
C HIS A 293 5.60 17.19 -3.49
N ASN A 294 4.44 17.85 -3.54
CA ASN A 294 3.21 17.39 -2.89
C ASN A 294 2.68 16.08 -3.51
N VAL A 295 2.79 15.91 -4.82
CA VAL A 295 2.34 14.69 -5.50
C VAL A 295 3.23 13.49 -5.17
N TYR A 296 4.52 13.73 -4.96
CA TYR A 296 5.50 12.70 -4.61
C TYR A 296 5.34 12.20 -3.16
N VAL A 297 5.25 10.89 -2.95
CA VAL A 297 5.10 10.26 -1.63
C VAL A 297 6.01 9.03 -1.54
N GLU A 298 6.98 9.05 -0.62
CA GLU A 298 7.89 7.91 -0.39
C GLU A 298 7.37 6.90 0.62
N HIS A 299 6.58 7.38 1.59
CA HIS A 299 6.15 6.61 2.75
C HIS A 299 4.64 6.78 3.00
N VAL A 300 4.24 7.81 3.76
CA VAL A 300 2.86 8.08 4.15
C VAL A 300 2.45 9.44 3.59
N ALA A 301 1.24 9.52 3.03
CA ALA A 301 0.69 10.78 2.54
C ALA A 301 0.21 11.63 3.73
N THR A 302 0.75 12.84 3.87
CA THR A 302 0.24 13.87 4.78
C THR A 302 -0.81 14.73 4.08
N LEU A 303 -1.38 15.70 4.79
CA LEU A 303 -2.36 16.66 4.22
C LEU A 303 -1.81 17.39 2.99
N ASP A 304 -0.52 17.77 3.00
CA ASP A 304 0.12 18.44 1.87
C ASP A 304 0.19 17.55 0.63
N ASN A 305 0.13 16.23 0.81
CA ASN A 305 0.15 15.27 -0.29
C ASN A 305 -1.23 14.95 -0.86
N TRP A 306 -2.31 15.47 -0.28
CA TRP A 306 -3.65 15.17 -0.76
C TRP A 306 -3.86 15.70 -2.19
N MET A 307 -4.73 15.03 -2.93
CA MET A 307 -5.08 15.46 -4.28
C MET A 307 -5.78 16.83 -4.23
N THR A 308 -5.19 17.83 -4.86
CA THR A 308 -5.80 19.17 -5.00
C THR A 308 -6.43 19.32 -6.38
N LEU A 309 -7.67 19.79 -6.40
CA LEU A 309 -8.38 20.21 -7.60
C LEU A 309 -8.55 21.74 -7.57
N PRO A 310 -8.45 22.42 -8.72
CA PRO A 310 -8.52 21.87 -10.08
C PRO A 310 -7.19 21.35 -10.69
N GLU A 311 -6.04 21.60 -10.07
CA GLU A 311 -4.72 21.42 -10.70
C GLU A 311 -4.45 19.97 -11.13
N MET A 312 -4.74 19.00 -10.26
CA MET A 312 -4.50 17.60 -10.59
C MET A 312 -5.40 17.08 -11.71
N GLY A 313 -6.56 17.72 -11.93
CA GLY A 313 -7.50 17.32 -13.00
C GLY A 313 -6.88 17.43 -14.39
N HIS A 314 -6.13 18.50 -14.66
CA HIS A 314 -5.43 18.68 -15.94
C HIS A 314 -4.26 17.70 -16.13
N VAL A 315 -3.56 17.38 -15.03
CA VAL A 315 -2.44 16.44 -15.04
C VAL A 315 -2.92 15.03 -15.37
N ILE A 316 -3.96 14.55 -14.68
CA ILE A 316 -4.53 13.21 -14.92
C ILE A 316 -5.11 13.11 -16.32
N ALA A 317 -5.90 14.11 -16.75
CA ALA A 317 -6.51 14.10 -18.07
C ALA A 317 -5.46 14.03 -19.18
N SER A 318 -4.37 14.80 -19.07
CA SER A 318 -3.29 14.83 -20.05
C SER A 318 -2.46 13.55 -20.03
N LYS A 319 -2.02 13.10 -18.85
CA LYS A 319 -1.15 11.93 -18.71
C LYS A 319 -1.79 10.64 -19.20
N PHE A 320 -3.08 10.46 -18.90
CA PHE A 320 -3.80 9.24 -19.24
C PHE A 320 -4.66 9.36 -20.50
N ASN A 321 -4.57 10.50 -21.21
CA ASN A 321 -5.36 10.81 -22.39
C ASN A 321 -6.84 10.42 -22.23
N LEU A 322 -7.51 11.05 -21.26
CA LEU A 322 -8.89 10.76 -20.90
C LEU A 322 -9.66 12.02 -20.50
N VAL A 323 -10.99 11.94 -20.51
CA VAL A 323 -11.88 12.95 -19.94
C VAL A 323 -11.99 12.70 -18.44
N PHE A 324 -11.52 13.64 -17.64
CA PHE A 324 -11.57 13.55 -16.18
C PHE A 324 -12.68 14.47 -15.66
N VAL A 325 -13.66 13.91 -14.96
CA VAL A 325 -14.75 14.68 -14.36
C VAL A 325 -14.60 14.65 -12.85
N ALA A 326 -14.56 15.83 -12.24
CA ALA A 326 -14.59 15.98 -10.80
C ALA A 326 -15.92 16.61 -10.36
N LEU A 327 -16.59 15.94 -9.43
CA LEU A 327 -17.85 16.38 -8.84
C LEU A 327 -17.62 16.82 -7.40
N SER A 328 -18.24 17.92 -6.99
CA SER A 328 -18.30 18.34 -5.58
C SER A 328 -19.47 19.31 -5.36
N LEU A 329 -19.82 19.56 -4.10
CA LEU A 329 -20.81 20.59 -3.74
C LEU A 329 -20.36 22.01 -4.14
N ASN A 330 -19.07 22.30 -4.04
CA ASN A 330 -18.55 23.65 -4.24
C ASN A 330 -18.29 23.93 -5.72
N GLN A 331 -17.67 22.98 -6.41
CA GLN A 331 -17.25 23.14 -7.79
C GLN A 331 -17.13 21.80 -8.50
N SER A 332 -17.92 21.64 -9.56
CA SER A 332 -17.84 20.49 -10.47
C SER A 332 -17.28 20.93 -11.81
N GLN A 333 -16.29 20.19 -12.34
CA GLN A 333 -15.59 20.56 -13.57
C GLN A 333 -15.19 19.33 -14.39
N THR A 334 -15.10 19.53 -15.70
CA THR A 334 -14.56 18.56 -16.64
C THR A 334 -13.20 19.01 -17.15
N PHE A 335 -12.24 18.10 -17.18
CA PHE A 335 -10.87 18.31 -17.60
C PHE A 335 -10.57 17.42 -18.81
N PHE A 336 -9.94 18.02 -19.81
CA PHE A 336 -9.54 17.36 -21.05
C PHE A 336 -8.01 17.36 -21.16
N PRO A 337 -7.42 16.46 -21.96
CA PRO A 337 -6.00 16.48 -22.27
C PRO A 337 -5.59 17.84 -22.83
N LEU A 338 -4.47 18.40 -22.35
CA LEU A 338 -4.02 19.73 -22.76
C LEU A 338 -3.33 19.75 -24.14
N ARG A 339 -2.77 18.61 -24.56
CA ARG A 339 -1.81 18.52 -25.68
C ARG A 339 -2.18 17.47 -26.73
N ILE A 340 -2.96 16.46 -26.34
CA ILE A 340 -3.24 15.31 -27.19
C ILE A 340 -4.66 15.46 -27.75
N PRO A 341 -4.87 15.25 -29.05
CA PRO A 341 -6.22 15.21 -29.60
C PRO A 341 -7.02 14.04 -28.98
N PRO A 342 -8.35 14.20 -28.83
CA PRO A 342 -9.19 13.07 -28.47
C PRO A 342 -9.02 11.93 -29.49
N PRO A 343 -9.14 10.66 -29.06
CA PRO A 343 -9.10 9.54 -29.99
C PRO A 343 -10.13 9.71 -31.11
N THR A 344 -9.81 9.29 -32.34
CA THR A 344 -10.73 9.43 -33.48
C THR A 344 -11.93 8.49 -33.37
N LEU A 345 -11.74 7.31 -32.80
CA LEU A 345 -12.79 6.34 -32.55
C LEU A 345 -13.47 6.61 -31.21
N ILE A 346 -14.80 6.77 -31.23
CA ILE A 346 -15.62 6.97 -30.03
C ILE A 346 -15.46 5.82 -29.02
N SER A 347 -15.20 4.60 -29.49
CA SER A 347 -14.94 3.43 -28.61
C SER A 347 -13.72 3.60 -27.72
N ASP A 348 -12.78 4.44 -28.14
CA ASP A 348 -11.50 4.63 -27.48
C ASP A 348 -11.55 5.85 -26.54
N HIS A 349 -12.65 6.61 -26.58
CA HIS A 349 -12.90 7.71 -25.64
C HIS A 349 -13.06 7.12 -24.24
N ARG A 350 -12.21 7.57 -23.32
CA ARG A 350 -12.26 7.17 -21.92
C ARG A 350 -12.68 8.36 -21.08
N MET A 351 -13.66 8.12 -20.21
CA MET A 351 -14.10 9.08 -19.21
C MET A 351 -14.05 8.42 -17.83
N ILE A 352 -13.50 9.13 -16.85
CA ILE A 352 -13.54 8.73 -15.45
C ILE A 352 -14.15 9.85 -14.62
N VAL A 353 -14.92 9.49 -13.60
CA VAL A 353 -15.63 10.44 -12.74
C VAL A 353 -15.29 10.16 -11.29
N ILE A 354 -14.80 11.18 -10.59
CA ILE A 354 -14.59 11.15 -9.14
C ILE A 354 -15.45 12.21 -8.46
N ALA A 355 -15.75 11.99 -7.18
CA ALA A 355 -16.43 12.97 -6.35
C ALA A 355 -15.59 13.29 -5.10
N PHE A 356 -15.48 14.58 -4.79
CA PHE A 356 -14.97 15.05 -3.50
C PHE A 356 -16.13 15.15 -2.52
N VAL A 357 -16.07 14.38 -1.45
CA VAL A 357 -17.13 14.20 -0.46
C VAL A 357 -16.62 14.43 0.95
N ASN A 358 -17.52 14.82 1.85
CA ASN A 358 -17.20 15.07 3.26
C ASN A 358 -16.03 16.05 3.50
N ASN A 359 -15.74 16.93 2.53
CA ASN A 359 -14.63 17.90 2.56
C ASN A 359 -13.23 17.30 2.80
N CYS A 360 -13.04 15.98 2.66
CA CYS A 360 -11.74 15.35 2.90
C CYS A 360 -11.49 14.06 2.09
N HIS A 361 -12.49 13.54 1.38
CA HIS A 361 -12.40 12.21 0.77
C HIS A 361 -12.78 12.21 -0.71
N PHE A 362 -12.20 11.30 -1.48
CA PHE A 362 -12.53 11.10 -2.88
C PHE A 362 -13.10 9.71 -3.11
N VAL A 363 -14.20 9.64 -3.86
CA VAL A 363 -14.89 8.40 -4.20
C VAL A 363 -15.04 8.25 -5.72
N ARG A 364 -15.28 7.03 -6.18
CA ARG A 364 -15.56 6.76 -7.59
C ARG A 364 -17.04 6.97 -7.87
N VAL A 365 -17.36 7.62 -8.97
CA VAL A 365 -18.75 7.80 -9.42
C VAL A 365 -18.94 7.15 -10.78
N TYR A 366 -20.04 6.42 -10.92
CA TYR A 366 -20.51 5.90 -12.19
C TYR A 366 -21.77 6.67 -12.57
N LEU A 367 -21.74 7.34 -13.73
CA LEU A 367 -22.88 8.04 -14.29
C LEU A 367 -23.68 7.12 -15.20
N LYS A 368 -25.00 7.33 -15.25
CA LYS A 368 -25.88 6.66 -16.22
C LYS A 368 -25.51 7.07 -17.65
N PRO A 369 -25.79 6.23 -18.67
CA PRO A 369 -25.61 6.61 -20.06
C PRO A 369 -26.32 7.93 -20.38
N ASN A 370 -25.68 8.78 -21.20
CA ASN A 370 -26.19 10.09 -21.63
C ASN A 370 -26.42 11.11 -20.50
N SER A 371 -25.77 10.92 -19.35
CA SER A 371 -25.80 11.92 -18.27
C SER A 371 -25.06 13.20 -18.69
N PRO A 372 -25.56 14.38 -18.29
CA PRO A 372 -24.82 15.61 -18.47
C PRO A 372 -23.55 15.58 -17.62
N ILE A 373 -22.46 16.13 -18.17
CA ILE A 373 -21.21 16.35 -17.45
C ILE A 373 -21.02 17.84 -17.17
N PRO A 374 -20.30 18.22 -16.10
CA PRO A 374 -20.00 19.62 -15.80
C PRO A 374 -19.30 20.33 -16.95
N SER A 375 -19.36 21.66 -16.96
CA SER A 375 -18.68 22.46 -17.99
C SER A 375 -17.17 22.22 -17.99
N PRO A 376 -16.51 22.29 -19.17
CA PRO A 376 -15.05 22.22 -19.28
C PRO A 376 -14.38 23.32 -18.45
N SER A 377 -13.27 22.99 -17.77
CA SER A 377 -12.42 23.95 -17.06
C SER A 377 -12.03 25.12 -17.97
N ASN A 378 -12.14 26.34 -17.45
CA ASN A 378 -11.73 27.55 -18.17
C ASN A 378 -10.22 27.57 -18.45
N LEU A 379 -9.41 26.92 -17.61
CA LEU A 379 -7.97 26.80 -17.82
C LEU A 379 -7.67 25.94 -19.05
N TRP A 380 -8.45 24.89 -19.31
CA TRP A 380 -8.27 24.09 -20.53
C TRP A 380 -8.52 24.93 -21.77
N ARG A 381 -9.65 25.66 -21.83
CA ARG A 381 -9.99 26.49 -23.01
C ARG A 381 -8.94 27.54 -23.35
N LYS A 382 -8.23 28.05 -22.34
CA LYS A 382 -7.21 29.09 -22.52
C LYS A 382 -5.84 28.54 -22.91
N ASN A 383 -5.53 27.31 -22.49
CA ASN A 383 -4.16 26.80 -22.51
C ASN A 383 -3.99 25.50 -23.32
N CYS A 384 -5.06 24.89 -23.83
CA CYS A 384 -4.91 23.72 -24.70
C CYS A 384 -4.26 24.10 -26.04
N THR A 385 -3.47 23.16 -26.57
CA THR A 385 -2.86 23.31 -27.91
C THR A 385 -3.93 23.24 -29.00
N GLU A 386 -3.62 23.70 -30.21
CA GLU A 386 -4.56 23.66 -31.32
C GLU A 386 -4.94 22.21 -31.68
N GLU A 387 -3.99 21.28 -31.56
CA GLU A 387 -4.23 19.85 -31.80
C GLU A 387 -5.24 19.28 -30.80
N ALA A 388 -5.20 19.70 -29.53
CA ALA A 388 -6.13 19.24 -28.51
C ALA A 388 -7.56 19.79 -28.69
N ARG A 389 -7.77 20.79 -29.56
CA ARG A 389 -9.10 21.37 -29.85
C ARG A 389 -9.85 20.68 -30.98
N GLN A 390 -9.16 19.88 -31.79
CA GLN A 390 -9.75 19.10 -32.87
C GLN A 390 -10.62 17.99 -32.30
#